data_AF-A0A259EY57-F1
#
_entry.id   AF-A0A259EY57-F1
#
_cell.length_a   1.000
_cell.length_b   1.000
_cell.length_c   1.000
_cell.angle_alpha   90.00
_cell.angle_beta   90.00
_cell.angle_gamma   90.00
#
_symmetry.space_group_name_H-M   'P 1'
#
loop_
_entity.id
_entity.type
_entity.pdbx_description
1 polymer ?
#
loop_
_entity_poly.entity_id
_entity_poly.type
_entity_poly.pdbx_seq_one_letter_code
_entity_poly.pdbx_strand_id
1 'polypeptide(L)'
;MAHEDTPTIPTRLDDPPKFMWWDFDVAMLFMSFFVFGLIVGWTLSFAAIGLVMAWLYRKAKFGQHRAYGMHLLYWHLPVNLGMKATPPSSIREFIG
;
A
#
# COMPACT_ATOMS: atom_id res chain seq x y z
N MET A 1 24.82 37.73 -9.47
CA MET A 1 24.00 37.37 -8.30
C MET A 1 23.59 35.93 -8.51
N ALA A 2 24.33 34.98 -7.93
CA ALA A 2 24.07 33.56 -8.09
C ALA A 2 22.86 33.20 -7.23
N HIS A 3 21.83 32.61 -7.84
CA HIS A 3 20.75 31.96 -7.10
C HIS A 3 21.36 30.71 -6.45
N GLU A 4 21.48 30.70 -5.12
CA GLU A 4 21.80 29.49 -4.38
C GLU A 4 20.58 28.55 -4.46
N ASP A 5 20.62 27.63 -5.42
CA ASP A 5 19.66 26.54 -5.53
C ASP A 5 19.87 25.61 -4.34
N THR A 6 19.16 25.88 -3.24
CA THR A 6 19.12 24.99 -2.09
C THR A 6 18.58 23.63 -2.59
N PRO A 7 19.34 22.53 -2.48
CA PRO A 7 18.87 21.24 -2.94
C PRO A 7 17.63 20.85 -2.13
N THR A 8 16.47 20.94 -2.77
CA THR A 8 15.19 20.62 -2.14
C THR A 8 15.12 19.10 -1.99
N ILE A 9 15.29 18.62 -0.76
CA ILE A 9 15.21 17.19 -0.46
C ILE A 9 13.75 16.74 -0.66
N PRO A 10 13.48 15.74 -1.52
CA PRO A 10 12.13 15.25 -1.74
C PRO A 10 11.62 14.53 -0.47
N THR A 11 10.60 15.11 0.17
CA THR A 11 10.01 14.59 1.42
C THR A 11 8.87 13.59 1.20
N ARG A 12 8.55 13.28 -0.06
CA ARG A 12 7.38 12.47 -0.47
C ARG A 12 7.74 11.08 -1.01
N LEU A 13 8.99 10.64 -0.81
CA LEU A 13 9.47 9.36 -1.33
C LEU A 13 8.74 8.16 -0.67
N ASP A 14 8.43 8.27 0.62
CA ASP A 14 7.80 7.22 1.43
C ASP A 14 6.28 7.40 1.58
N ASP A 15 5.66 8.22 0.73
CA ASP A 15 4.22 8.38 0.77
C ASP A 15 3.54 7.07 0.30
N PRO A 16 2.57 6.54 1.08
CA PRO A 16 1.93 5.29 0.72
C PRO A 16 1.22 5.41 -0.62
N PRO A 17 1.19 4.33 -1.44
CA PRO A 17 0.50 4.34 -2.71
C PRO A 17 -0.99 4.59 -2.48
N LYS A 18 -1.51 5.63 -3.12
CA LYS A 18 -2.93 5.99 -3.08
C LYS A 18 -3.60 5.51 -4.35
N PHE A 19 -4.75 4.87 -4.22
CA PHE A 19 -5.64 4.61 -5.33
C PHE A 19 -6.66 5.74 -5.40
N MET A 20 -6.44 6.67 -6.34
CA MET A 20 -7.26 7.88 -6.47
C MET A 20 -7.22 8.71 -5.17
N TRP A 21 -8.31 8.76 -4.38
CA TRP A 21 -8.36 9.45 -3.08
C TRP A 21 -8.27 8.53 -1.87
N TRP A 22 -8.25 7.22 -2.08
CA TRP A 22 -8.21 6.22 -1.01
C TRP A 22 -6.81 5.60 -0.91
N ASP A 23 -6.48 5.06 0.26
CA ASP A 23 -5.30 4.23 0.39
C ASP A 23 -5.50 2.95 -0.43
N PHE A 24 -4.44 2.47 -1.09
CA PHE A 24 -4.53 1.32 -2.00
C PHE A 24 -5.09 0.06 -1.33
N ASP A 25 -4.74 -0.18 -0.07
CA ASP A 25 -5.23 -1.31 0.73
C ASP A 25 -6.73 -1.20 1.05
N VAL A 26 -7.21 0.00 1.41
CA VAL A 26 -8.64 0.27 1.64
C VAL A 26 -9.44 0.07 0.35
N ALA A 27 -8.93 0.55 -0.78
CA ALA A 27 -9.57 0.39 -2.08
C ALA A 27 -9.63 -1.09 -2.50
N MET A 28 -8.56 -1.85 -2.31
CA MET A 28 -8.50 -3.28 -2.61
C MET A 28 -9.50 -4.08 -1.77
N LEU A 29 -9.65 -3.74 -0.48
CA LEU A 29 -10.64 -4.39 0.40
C LEU A 29 -12.06 -4.18 -0.13
N PHE A 30 -12.45 -2.93 -0.42
CA PHE A 30 -13.76 -2.63 -0.99
C PHE A 30 -13.99 -3.34 -2.33
N MET A 31 -13.00 -3.29 -3.22
CA MET A 31 -13.08 -3.90 -4.55
C MET A 31 -13.29 -5.42 -4.46
N SER A 32 -12.63 -6.08 -3.50
CA SER A 32 -12.76 -7.53 -3.27
C SER A 32 -14.19 -7.91 -2.90
N PHE A 33 -14.82 -7.17 -1.98
CA PHE A 33 -16.23 -7.38 -1.62
C PHE A 33 -17.18 -7.04 -2.77
N PHE A 34 -16.89 -5.99 -3.53
CA PHE A 34 -17.70 -5.60 -4.68
C PHE A 34 -17.71 -6.68 -5.76
N VAL A 35 -16.53 -7.20 -6.14
CA VAL A 35 -16.39 -8.30 -7.11
C VAL A 35 -17.08 -9.57 -6.61
N PHE A 36 -16.95 -9.89 -5.32
CA PHE A 36 -17.66 -11.02 -4.74
C PHE A 36 -19.19 -10.85 -4.82
N GLY A 37 -19.68 -9.63 -4.57
CA GLY A 37 -21.09 -9.27 -4.73
C GLY A 37 -21.61 -9.45 -6.15
N LEU A 38 -20.79 -9.13 -7.15
CA LEU A 38 -21.12 -9.36 -8.57
C LEU A 38 -21.27 -10.85 -8.87
N ILE A 39 -20.39 -11.70 -8.33
CA ILE A 39 -20.43 -13.16 -8.55
C ILE A 39 -21.68 -13.77 -7.92
N VAL A 40 -22.04 -13.33 -6.70
CA VAL A 40 -23.22 -13.83 -5.97
C VAL A 40 -24.54 -13.26 -6.53
N GLY A 41 -24.48 -12.18 -7.32
CA GLY A 41 -25.64 -11.47 -7.84
C GLY A 41 -26.30 -10.50 -6.85
N TRP A 42 -25.70 -10.32 -5.66
CA TRP A 42 -26.17 -9.42 -4.60
C TRP A 42 -25.27 -8.19 -4.46
N THR A 43 -25.02 -7.52 -5.58
CA THR A 43 -24.02 -6.45 -5.68
C THR A 43 -24.25 -5.32 -4.68
N LEU A 44 -25.50 -4.90 -4.46
CA LEU A 44 -25.80 -3.76 -3.58
C LEU A 44 -25.52 -4.07 -2.10
N SER A 45 -25.92 -5.26 -1.64
CA SER A 45 -25.71 -5.72 -0.27
C SER A 45 -24.22 -5.85 0.04
N PHE A 46 -23.47 -6.48 -0.87
CA PHE A 46 -22.02 -6.64 -0.71
C PHE A 46 -21.25 -5.32 -0.88
N ALA A 47 -21.72 -4.39 -1.72
CA ALA A 47 -21.16 -3.05 -1.80
C ALA A 47 -21.32 -2.28 -0.48
N ALA A 48 -22.50 -2.35 0.14
CA ALA A 48 -22.75 -1.72 1.44
C ALA A 48 -21.84 -2.32 2.54
N ILE A 49 -21.74 -3.65 2.59
CA ILE A 49 -20.85 -4.36 3.52
C ILE A 49 -19.39 -3.97 3.28
N GLY A 50 -18.95 -3.96 2.02
CA GLY A 50 -17.59 -3.58 1.64
C GLY A 50 -17.26 -2.15 2.06
N LEU A 51 -18.22 -1.22 1.95
CA LEU A 51 -18.03 0.16 2.37
C LEU A 51 -17.88 0.29 3.89
N VAL A 52 -18.71 -0.43 4.66
CA VAL A 52 -18.59 -0.51 6.12
C VAL A 52 -17.25 -1.10 6.53
N MET A 53 -16.83 -2.19 5.90
CA MET A 53 -15.54 -2.84 6.16
C MET A 53 -14.36 -1.93 5.83
N ALA A 54 -14.41 -1.23 4.70
CA ALA A 54 -13.39 -0.24 4.32
C ALA A 54 -13.30 0.91 5.32
N TRP A 55 -14.43 1.39 5.82
CA TRP A 55 -14.47 2.44 6.84
C TRP A 55 -13.89 1.98 8.18
N LEU A 56 -14.26 0.78 8.64
CA LEU A 56 -13.71 0.18 9.86
C LEU A 56 -12.20 -0.05 9.74
N TYR A 57 -11.74 -0.57 8.59
CA TYR A 57 -10.31 -0.78 8.33
C TYR A 57 -9.54 0.54 8.33
N ARG A 58 -10.08 1.58 7.68
CA ARG A 58 -9.48 2.93 7.69
C ARG A 58 -9.40 3.50 9.10
N LYS A 59 -10.43 3.29 9.93
CA LYS A 59 -10.45 3.70 11.33
C LYS A 59 -9.43 2.94 12.17
N ALA A 60 -9.30 1.63 11.97
CA ALA A 60 -8.31 0.80 12.67
C ALA A 60 -6.86 1.12 12.27
N LYS A 61 -6.65 1.57 11.03
CA LYS A 61 -5.34 2.04 10.51
C LYS A 61 -4.96 3.43 11.03
N PHE A 62 -5.88 4.17 11.65
CA PHE A 62 -5.61 5.51 12.17
C PHE A 62 -4.60 5.44 13.34
N GLY A 63 -3.39 5.97 13.12
CA GLY A 63 -2.28 5.93 14.09
C GLY A 63 -1.24 4.82 13.85
N GLN A 64 -1.43 3.97 12.84
CA GLN A 64 -0.47 2.92 12.48
C GLN A 64 0.48 3.37 11.36
N HIS A 65 1.58 2.62 11.18
CA HIS A 65 2.61 2.90 10.19
C HIS A 65 2.03 3.06 8.78
N ARG A 66 2.55 4.03 8.00
CA ARG A 66 2.07 4.39 6.65
C ARG A 66 1.91 3.19 5.69
N ALA A 67 2.75 2.16 5.85
CA ALA A 67 2.76 0.94 5.05
C ALA A 67 2.16 -0.31 5.75
N TYR A 68 1.20 -0.13 6.66
CA TYR A 68 0.62 -1.22 7.46
C TYR A 68 0.10 -2.41 6.63
N GLY A 69 -0.63 -2.16 5.54
CA GLY A 69 -1.17 -3.22 4.68
C GLY A 69 -0.09 -4.06 4.00
N MET A 70 0.94 -3.42 3.44
CA MET A 70 2.09 -4.11 2.85
C MET A 70 2.86 -4.94 3.90
N HIS A 71 3.01 -4.41 5.11
CA HIS A 71 3.72 -5.09 6.19
C HIS A 71 2.96 -6.31 6.70
N LEU A 72 1.64 -6.21 6.84
CA LEU A 72 0.79 -7.36 7.16
C LEU A 72 0.85 -8.42 6.07
N LEU A 73 0.77 -8.01 4.80
CA LEU A 73 0.85 -8.94 3.68
C LEU A 73 2.22 -9.65 3.66
N TYR A 74 3.30 -8.91 3.92
CA TYR A 74 4.64 -9.47 4.02
C TYR A 74 4.75 -10.58 5.08
N TRP A 75 4.14 -10.39 6.25
CA TRP A 75 4.21 -11.38 7.34
C TRP A 75 3.23 -12.56 7.17
N HIS A 76 2.05 -12.33 6.58
CA HIS A 76 1.01 -13.35 6.49
C HIS A 76 1.01 -14.13 5.17
N LEU A 77 1.62 -13.59 4.12
CA LEU A 77 1.68 -14.24 2.83
C LEU A 77 2.99 -15.05 2.76
N PRO A 78 2.94 -16.38 2.51
CA PRO A 78 4.13 -17.21 2.39
C PRO A 78 4.82 -16.98 1.03
N VAL A 79 5.18 -15.72 0.73
CA VAL A 79 5.88 -15.35 -0.49
C VAL A 79 7.36 -15.43 -0.22
N ASN A 80 7.98 -16.51 -0.69
CA ASN A 80 9.43 -16.51 -0.83
C ASN A 80 9.76 -15.69 -2.07
N LEU A 81 10.06 -14.40 -1.91
CA LEU A 81 10.39 -13.47 -3.02
C LEU A 81 11.69 -13.85 -3.76
N GLY A 82 12.24 -15.05 -3.53
CA GLY A 82 13.43 -15.53 -4.22
C GLY A 82 14.69 -14.71 -3.94
N MET A 83 14.68 -13.90 -2.87
CA MET A 83 15.85 -13.11 -2.44
C MET A 83 16.90 -14.06 -1.84
N LYS A 84 17.62 -14.75 -2.73
CA LYS A 84 18.59 -15.79 -2.40
C LYS A 84 19.84 -15.23 -1.71
N ALA A 85 20.17 -13.97 -1.99
CA ALA A 85 21.20 -13.20 -1.31
C ALA A 85 20.98 -11.72 -1.62
N THR A 86 20.96 -10.87 -0.59
CA THR A 86 21.24 -9.44 -0.81
C THR A 86 22.73 -9.32 -1.15
N PRO A 87 23.13 -8.46 -2.11
CA PRO A 87 24.54 -8.22 -2.39
C PRO A 87 25.29 -7.88 -1.10
N PRO A 88 26.54 -8.35 -0.93
CA PRO A 88 27.38 -7.94 0.19
C PRO A 88 27.41 -6.42 0.29
N SER A 89 27.15 -5.88 1.50
CA SER A 89 27.11 -4.44 1.76
C SER A 89 28.42 -3.70 1.48
N SER A 90 29.50 -4.43 1.21
CA SER A 90 30.80 -3.90 0.79
C SER A 90 30.82 -3.37 -0.64
N ILE A 91 29.91 -3.80 -1.51
CA ILE A 91 29.82 -3.32 -2.89
C ILE A 91 28.94 -2.06 -2.88
N ARG A 92 29.58 -0.89 -2.96
CA ARG A 92 28.93 0.44 -2.94
C ARG A 92 28.77 1.08 -4.31
N GLU A 93 29.33 0.46 -5.34
CA GLU A 93 29.26 0.96 -6.71
C GLU A 93 28.36 0.08 -7.54
N PHE A 94 27.30 0.68 -8.06
CA PHE A 94 26.46 0.10 -9.09
C PHE A 94 27.06 0.56 -10.42
N ILE A 95 27.82 -0.30 -11.10
CA ILE A 95 28.28 -0.03 -12.47
C ILE A 95 27.08 -0.30 -13.38
N GLY A 96 26.33 0.76 -13.66
CA GLY A 96 25.21 0.79 -14.60
C GLY A 96 25.29 2.02 -15.46
#